data_AF-G7NTB1-F1
#
_entry.id   AF-G7NTB1-F1
#
_cell.length_a   1.000
_cell.length_b   1.000
_cell.length_c   1.000
_cell.angle_alpha   90.00
_cell.angle_beta   90.00
_cell.angle_gamma   90.00
#
_symmetry.space_group_name_H-M   'P 1'
#
loop_
_entity.id
_entity.type
_entity.pdbx_description
1 polymer ?
#
loop_
_entity_poly.entity_id
_entity_poly.type
_entity_poly.pdbx_seq_one_letter_code
_entity_poly.pdbx_strand_id
1 'polypeptide(L)'
;MLQKPKSVKLRALRSPRKFGVAGRSCQEVLHKGCLRFQLPERGSRLCLYEDGTELTEDYFPSVPDNAELVLLTSGQAWQGYVSDIGRFLSAFHEPHAGLVQAAQQLLCDEQAPQRQRLLADLLHNVSQNTAAETRAEDPPWFEGLESRFQNKSGYLRYSCESRIRSYLREVS
;
A
#
# COMPACT_ATOMS: atom_id res chain seq x y z
N MET A 1 -18.83 -24.35 23.57
CA MET A 1 -19.18 -24.57 22.14
C MET A 1 -20.33 -23.67 21.77
N LEU A 2 -20.26 -23.00 20.61
CA LEU A 2 -21.33 -22.12 20.13
C LEU A 2 -22.59 -22.93 19.77
N GLN A 3 -23.78 -22.43 20.14
CA GLN A 3 -25.06 -23.06 19.79
C GLN A 3 -25.40 -22.92 18.29
N LYS A 4 -24.90 -21.89 17.62
CA LYS A 4 -25.06 -21.63 16.18
C LYS A 4 -23.68 -21.57 15.51
N PRO A 5 -23.46 -22.22 14.35
CA PRO A 5 -22.22 -22.08 13.61
C PRO A 5 -22.07 -20.64 13.13
N LYS A 6 -20.89 -20.06 13.36
CA LYS A 6 -20.54 -18.74 12.85
C LYS A 6 -20.03 -18.84 11.44
N SER A 7 -20.34 -17.82 10.64
CA SER A 7 -19.83 -17.67 9.29
C SER A 7 -18.66 -16.68 9.29
N VAL A 8 -17.56 -17.02 8.64
CA VAL A 8 -16.37 -16.16 8.54
C VAL A 8 -15.79 -16.22 7.13
N LYS A 9 -15.06 -15.19 6.72
CA LYS A 9 -14.37 -15.14 5.43
C LYS A 9 -12.87 -15.37 5.66
N LEU A 10 -12.36 -16.50 5.18
CA LEU A 10 -10.94 -16.82 5.26
C LEU A 10 -10.18 -16.32 4.04
N ARG A 11 -9.00 -15.76 4.28
CA ARG A 11 -8.00 -15.38 3.29
C ARG A 11 -6.64 -15.96 3.71
N ALA A 12 -5.82 -16.38 2.76
CA ALA A 12 -4.40 -16.64 3.02
C ALA A 12 -3.58 -15.36 2.80
N LEU A 13 -2.46 -15.21 3.52
CA LEU A 13 -1.65 -13.97 3.56
C LEU A 13 -1.32 -13.34 2.18
N ARG A 14 -1.14 -14.16 1.15
CA ARG A 14 -0.78 -13.72 -0.23
C ARG A 14 -1.81 -14.09 -1.28
N SER A 15 -2.96 -14.62 -0.88
CA SER A 15 -3.98 -15.06 -1.84
C SER A 15 -4.99 -13.95 -2.10
N PRO A 16 -5.27 -13.62 -3.38
CA PRO A 16 -6.37 -12.72 -3.72
C PRO A 16 -7.74 -13.34 -3.42
N ARG A 17 -7.81 -14.67 -3.24
CA ARG A 17 -9.05 -15.42 -3.05
C ARG A 17 -9.50 -15.41 -1.59
N LYS A 18 -10.80 -15.20 -1.38
CA LYS A 18 -11.49 -15.33 -0.09
C LYS A 18 -12.46 -16.50 -0.15
N PHE A 19 -12.59 -17.24 0.96
CA PHE A 19 -13.56 -18.33 1.08
C PHE A 19 -14.45 -18.13 2.30
N GLY A 20 -15.76 -18.25 2.11
CA GLY A 20 -16.70 -18.34 3.22
C GLY A 20 -16.60 -19.70 3.89
N VAL A 21 -16.32 -19.72 5.19
CA VAL A 21 -16.25 -20.94 6.00
C VAL A 21 -17.17 -20.75 7.20
N ALA A 22 -17.98 -21.77 7.48
CA ALA A 22 -18.79 -21.83 8.69
C ALA A 22 -18.23 -22.86 9.66
N GLY A 23 -18.20 -22.53 10.96
CA GLY A 23 -17.71 -23.42 12.01
C GLY A 23 -18.24 -23.05 13.40
N ARG A 24 -18.22 -24.02 14.30
CA ARG A 24 -18.65 -23.87 15.70
C ARG A 24 -17.48 -23.61 16.66
N SER A 25 -16.25 -23.87 16.23
CA SER A 25 -15.01 -23.61 16.96
C SER A 25 -13.95 -22.98 16.05
N CYS A 26 -12.95 -22.34 16.66
CA CYS A 26 -11.80 -21.78 15.96
C CYS A 26 -11.01 -22.88 15.23
N GLN A 27 -10.80 -24.02 15.90
CA GLN A 27 -10.12 -25.19 15.32
C GLN A 27 -10.84 -25.76 14.09
N GLU A 28 -12.18 -25.81 14.09
CA GLU A 28 -12.95 -26.31 12.95
C GLU A 28 -12.80 -25.40 11.73
N VAL A 29 -12.83 -24.07 11.95
CA VAL A 29 -12.61 -23.07 10.90
C VAL A 29 -11.18 -23.18 10.37
N LEU A 30 -10.19 -23.32 11.25
CA LEU A 30 -8.79 -23.46 10.89
C LEU A 30 -8.56 -24.71 10.02
N HIS A 31 -9.09 -25.85 10.44
CA HIS A 31 -8.98 -27.11 9.71
C HIS A 31 -9.59 -27.00 8.30
N LYS A 32 -10.82 -26.46 8.19
CA LYS A 32 -11.48 -26.22 6.89
C LYS A 32 -10.70 -25.22 6.02
N GLY A 33 -10.10 -24.20 6.63
CA GLY A 33 -9.25 -23.23 5.96
C GLY A 33 -7.99 -23.86 5.39
N CYS A 34 -7.24 -24.60 6.21
CA CYS A 34 -6.03 -25.32 5.81
C CYS A 34 -6.30 -26.28 4.65
N LEU A 35 -7.39 -27.06 4.72
CA LEU A 35 -7.78 -27.97 3.65
C LEU A 35 -8.12 -27.25 2.35
N ARG A 36 -8.76 -26.06 2.42
CA ARG A 36 -9.12 -25.28 1.22
C ARG A 36 -7.95 -24.54 0.59
N PHE A 37 -7.04 -24.03 1.40
CA PHE A 37 -5.84 -23.34 0.93
C PHE A 37 -4.64 -24.28 0.70
N GLN A 38 -4.79 -25.58 0.97
CA GLN A 38 -3.73 -26.60 0.90
C GLN A 38 -2.50 -26.23 1.75
N LEU A 39 -2.75 -25.74 2.98
CA LEU A 39 -1.73 -25.30 3.93
C LEU A 39 -1.58 -26.31 5.09
N PRO A 40 -0.39 -26.40 5.71
CA PRO A 40 -0.19 -27.31 6.84
C PRO A 40 -0.98 -26.82 8.06
N GLU A 41 -1.69 -27.73 8.74
CA GLU A 41 -2.42 -27.39 9.96
C GLU A 41 -1.50 -27.10 11.14
N ARG A 42 -0.38 -27.82 11.23
CA ARG A 42 0.56 -27.67 12.34
C ARG A 42 1.28 -26.33 12.26
N GLY A 43 1.18 -25.55 13.33
CA GLY A 43 1.74 -24.20 13.40
C GLY A 43 0.96 -23.16 12.59
N SER A 44 -0.21 -23.50 12.06
CA SER A 44 -1.12 -22.53 11.47
C SER A 44 -1.96 -21.86 12.55
N ARG A 45 -2.30 -20.60 12.31
CA ARG A 45 -3.10 -19.76 13.22
C ARG A 45 -4.02 -18.85 12.42
N LEU A 46 -5.10 -18.42 13.07
CA LEU A 46 -6.03 -17.44 12.54
C LEU A 46 -5.82 -16.11 13.25
N CYS A 47 -5.95 -15.02 12.51
CA CYS A 47 -5.97 -13.67 13.06
C CYS A 47 -7.01 -12.82 12.33
N LEU A 48 -7.49 -11.76 12.98
CA LEU A 48 -8.38 -10.80 12.35
C LEU A 48 -7.64 -10.05 11.23
N TYR A 49 -8.32 -9.82 10.12
CA TYR A 49 -7.75 -9.04 9.01
C TYR A 49 -7.52 -7.57 9.40
N GLU A 50 -8.33 -7.01 10.30
CA GLU A 50 -8.32 -5.58 10.59
C GLU A 50 -7.09 -5.11 11.35
N ASP A 51 -6.76 -5.80 12.44
CA ASP A 51 -5.75 -5.40 13.43
C ASP A 51 -4.63 -6.44 13.63
N GLY A 52 -4.81 -7.66 13.11
CA GLY A 52 -3.87 -8.75 13.31
C GLY A 52 -4.01 -9.49 14.63
N THR A 53 -5.08 -9.25 15.40
CA THR A 53 -5.33 -9.95 16.67
C THR A 53 -5.47 -11.45 16.44
N GLU A 54 -4.65 -12.25 17.11
CA GLU A 54 -4.70 -13.71 17.03
C GLU A 54 -6.01 -14.25 17.64
N LEU A 55 -6.64 -15.19 16.93
CA LEU A 55 -7.94 -15.75 17.32
C LEU A 55 -7.75 -16.90 18.30
N THR A 56 -8.18 -16.72 19.54
CA THR A 56 -8.30 -17.80 20.52
C THR A 56 -9.71 -18.40 20.50
N GLU A 57 -9.87 -19.62 21.02
CA GLU A 57 -11.19 -20.27 21.14
C GLU A 57 -12.16 -19.45 22.01
N ASP A 58 -11.65 -18.75 23.01
CA ASP A 58 -12.45 -17.90 23.90
C ASP A 58 -12.90 -16.60 23.22
N TYR A 59 -12.10 -16.10 22.28
CA TYR A 59 -12.40 -14.88 21.54
C TYR A 59 -13.32 -15.14 20.32
N PHE A 60 -13.31 -16.33 19.73
CA PHE A 60 -14.11 -16.69 18.55
C PHE A 60 -15.63 -16.39 18.70
N PRO A 61 -16.27 -16.62 19.86
CA PRO A 61 -17.65 -16.20 20.12
C PRO A 61 -17.91 -14.68 20.11
N SER A 62 -16.89 -13.84 20.24
CA SER A 62 -17.04 -12.37 20.18
C SER A 62 -16.94 -11.80 18.75
N VAL A 63 -16.31 -12.54 17.83
CA VAL A 63 -16.08 -12.11 16.44
C VAL A 63 -17.41 -11.95 15.68
N PRO A 64 -17.66 -10.86 14.94
CA PRO A 64 -18.91 -10.70 14.20
C PRO A 64 -19.07 -11.76 13.09
N ASP A 65 -20.32 -12.07 12.74
CA ASP A 65 -20.59 -12.92 11.57
C ASP A 65 -20.07 -12.24 10.30
N ASN A 66 -19.51 -13.04 9.39
CA ASN A 66 -18.83 -12.64 8.16
C ASN A 66 -17.54 -11.82 8.35
N ALA A 67 -16.95 -11.83 9.54
CA ALA A 67 -15.63 -11.24 9.77
C ALA A 67 -14.57 -11.82 8.84
N GLU A 68 -13.62 -10.98 8.43
CA GLU A 68 -12.48 -11.39 7.61
C GLU A 68 -11.34 -11.87 8.50
N LEU A 69 -10.88 -13.10 8.28
CA LEU A 69 -9.77 -13.72 8.98
C LEU A 69 -8.65 -14.06 8.01
N VAL A 70 -7.42 -13.91 8.49
CA VAL A 70 -6.21 -14.31 7.77
C VAL A 70 -5.66 -15.58 8.39
N LEU A 71 -5.46 -16.59 7.52
CA LEU A 71 -4.76 -17.82 7.84
C LEU A 71 -3.26 -17.62 7.64
N LEU A 72 -2.49 -17.82 8.72
CA LEU A 72 -1.04 -17.69 8.76
C LEU A 72 -0.42 -19.05 9.06
N THR A 73 0.62 -19.41 8.30
CA THR A 73 1.46 -20.58 8.61
C THR A 73 2.61 -20.21 9.55
N SER A 74 3.35 -21.20 10.03
CA SER A 74 4.55 -20.99 10.84
C SER A 74 5.51 -19.98 10.18
N GLY A 75 5.98 -19.01 10.96
CA GLY A 75 6.88 -17.93 10.52
C GLY A 75 6.20 -16.74 9.83
N GLN A 76 4.89 -16.80 9.56
CA GLN A 76 4.16 -15.68 8.97
C GLN A 76 3.53 -14.79 10.05
N ALA A 77 3.53 -13.48 9.82
CA ALA A 77 2.91 -12.50 10.70
C ALA A 77 1.95 -11.60 9.91
N TRP A 78 0.94 -11.07 10.61
CA TRP A 78 -0.03 -10.13 10.09
C TRP A 78 -0.25 -9.04 11.14
N GLN A 79 -0.09 -7.77 10.75
CA GLN A 79 -0.23 -6.61 11.66
C GLN A 79 -1.47 -5.77 11.29
N GLY A 80 -2.49 -6.41 10.70
CA GLY A 80 -3.68 -5.71 10.24
C GLY A 80 -3.47 -4.94 8.94
N TYR A 81 -4.40 -4.01 8.66
CA TYR A 81 -4.40 -3.17 7.46
C TYR A 81 -3.08 -2.42 7.22
N VAL A 82 -2.34 -2.11 8.28
CA VAL A 82 -1.03 -1.45 8.20
C VAL A 82 -0.02 -2.27 7.38
N SER A 83 -0.10 -3.61 7.47
CA SER A 83 0.75 -4.49 6.66
C SER A 83 0.47 -4.37 5.16
N ASP A 84 -0.81 -4.20 4.77
CA ASP A 84 -1.18 -3.98 3.37
C ASP A 84 -0.77 -2.59 2.89
N ILE A 85 -0.89 -1.55 3.72
CA ILE A 85 -0.39 -0.22 3.41
C ILE A 85 1.13 -0.24 3.24
N GLY A 86 1.86 -0.88 4.15
CA GLY A 86 3.31 -1.02 4.05
C GLY A 86 3.72 -1.73 2.76
N ARG A 87 3.07 -2.87 2.45
CA ARG A 87 3.29 -3.60 1.20
C ARG A 87 2.98 -2.77 -0.03
N PHE A 88 1.87 -2.04 -0.01
CA PHE A 88 1.49 -1.11 -1.07
C PHE A 88 2.61 -0.10 -1.27
N LEU A 89 2.99 0.67 -0.24
CA LEU A 89 4.04 1.68 -0.33
C LEU A 89 5.39 1.11 -0.79
N SER A 90 5.78 -0.09 -0.34
CA SER A 90 7.01 -0.74 -0.80
C SER A 90 6.99 -1.06 -2.30
N ALA A 91 5.83 -1.40 -2.87
CA ALA A 91 5.72 -1.66 -4.30
C ALA A 91 5.91 -0.40 -5.16
N PHE A 92 5.65 0.80 -4.60
CA PHE A 92 5.84 2.09 -5.27
C PHE A 92 7.22 2.71 -5.02
N HIS A 93 8.04 2.15 -4.11
CA HIS A 93 9.38 2.68 -3.84
C HIS A 93 10.35 2.41 -5.00
N GLU A 94 10.26 1.23 -5.61
CA GLU A 94 11.04 0.91 -6.81
C GLU A 94 10.20 1.23 -8.05
N PRO A 95 10.63 2.16 -8.94
CA PRO A 95 9.88 2.53 -10.12
C PRO A 95 9.81 1.34 -11.10
N HIS A 96 8.78 0.52 -10.96
CA HIS A 96 8.44 -0.49 -11.94
C HIS A 96 7.63 0.17 -13.06
N ALA A 97 8.19 0.20 -14.27
CA ALA A 97 7.52 0.78 -15.44
C ALA A 97 6.09 0.22 -15.66
N GLY A 98 5.89 -1.08 -15.40
CA GLY A 98 4.58 -1.71 -15.49
C GLY A 98 3.56 -1.21 -14.46
N LEU A 99 4.02 -0.82 -13.26
CA LEU A 99 3.16 -0.26 -12.21
C LEU A 99 2.77 1.17 -12.54
N VAL A 100 3.69 1.99 -13.07
CA VAL A 100 3.40 3.35 -13.54
C VAL A 100 2.36 3.31 -14.65
N GLN A 101 2.53 2.42 -15.63
CA GLN A 101 1.57 2.26 -16.72
C GLN A 101 0.19 1.80 -16.22
N ALA A 102 0.14 0.83 -15.31
CA ALA A 102 -1.12 0.38 -14.71
C ALA A 102 -1.82 1.49 -13.92
N ALA A 103 -1.07 2.30 -13.17
CA ALA A 103 -1.61 3.43 -12.42
C ALA A 103 -2.12 4.55 -13.36
N GLN A 104 -1.45 4.81 -14.48
CA GLN A 104 -1.94 5.73 -15.51
C GLN A 104 -3.26 5.27 -16.14
N GLN A 105 -3.36 3.98 -16.48
CA GLN A 105 -4.60 3.39 -16.99
C GLN A 105 -5.74 3.52 -15.98
N LEU A 106 -5.47 3.20 -14.72
CA LEU A 106 -6.47 3.30 -13.65
C LEU A 106 -6.91 4.75 -13.40
N LEU A 107 -6.00 5.73 -13.51
CA LEU A 107 -6.33 7.15 -13.41
C LEU A 107 -7.26 7.60 -14.56
N CYS A 108 -7.06 7.11 -15.79
CA CYS A 108 -7.92 7.45 -16.92
C CYS A 108 -9.37 6.95 -16.74
N ASP A 109 -9.54 5.78 -16.13
CA ASP A 109 -10.85 5.16 -15.93
C ASP A 109 -11.57 5.63 -14.65
N GLU A 110 -10.83 6.19 -13.69
CA GLU A 110 -11.36 6.60 -12.38
C GLU A 110 -12.24 7.86 -12.50
N GLN A 111 -13.38 7.87 -11.82
CA GLN A 111 -14.36 8.98 -11.86
C GLN A 111 -14.48 9.71 -10.52
N ALA A 112 -14.04 9.10 -9.41
CA ALA A 112 -14.12 9.73 -8.11
C ALA A 112 -12.97 10.73 -7.91
N PRO A 113 -13.25 12.01 -7.61
CA PRO A 113 -12.24 13.07 -7.58
C PRO A 113 -11.15 12.83 -6.51
N GLN A 114 -11.54 12.27 -5.36
CA GLN A 114 -10.59 11.93 -4.30
C GLN A 114 -9.62 10.81 -4.72
N ARG A 115 -10.12 9.79 -5.44
CA ARG A 115 -9.31 8.68 -5.93
C ARG A 115 -8.40 9.13 -7.08
N GLN A 116 -8.92 9.95 -8.00
CA GLN A 116 -8.12 10.58 -9.05
C GLN A 116 -6.96 11.40 -8.47
N ARG A 117 -7.24 12.25 -7.47
CA ARG A 117 -6.19 13.06 -6.82
C ARG A 117 -5.12 12.17 -6.18
N LEU A 118 -5.53 11.17 -5.42
CA LEU A 118 -4.58 10.25 -4.77
C LEU A 118 -3.69 9.53 -5.81
N LEU A 119 -4.28 9.06 -6.91
CA LEU A 119 -3.53 8.40 -8.00
C LEU A 119 -2.59 9.36 -8.72
N ALA A 120 -3.02 10.59 -8.99
CA ALA A 120 -2.19 11.62 -9.59
C ALA A 120 -1.00 11.97 -8.69
N ASP A 121 -1.23 12.12 -7.38
CA ASP A 121 -0.18 12.40 -6.40
C ASP A 121 0.82 11.21 -6.32
N LEU A 122 0.34 9.97 -6.34
CA LEU A 122 1.20 8.77 -6.38
C LEU A 122 2.05 8.71 -7.65
N LEU A 123 1.44 8.91 -8.82
CA LEU A 123 2.14 8.92 -10.10
C LEU A 123 3.18 10.03 -10.16
N HIS A 124 2.86 11.20 -9.62
CA HIS A 124 3.79 12.32 -9.53
C HIS A 124 5.03 11.94 -8.72
N ASN A 125 4.87 11.25 -7.59
CA ASN A 125 5.98 10.82 -6.74
C ASN A 125 6.85 9.73 -7.38
N VAL A 126 6.23 8.72 -8.00
CA VAL A 126 6.96 7.58 -8.60
C VAL A 126 7.70 7.98 -9.88
N SER A 127 7.18 8.97 -10.60
CA SER A 127 7.78 9.47 -11.84
C SER A 127 8.90 10.49 -11.60
N GLN A 128 9.26 10.79 -10.35
CA GLN A 128 10.34 11.72 -10.05
C GLN A 128 11.70 11.15 -10.44
N ASN A 129 12.51 11.96 -11.10
CA ASN A 129 13.92 11.67 -11.39
C ASN A 129 14.83 12.52 -10.48
N THR A 130 14.78 12.25 -9.17
CA THR A 130 15.49 13.06 -8.17
C THR A 130 17.01 12.93 -8.24
N ALA A 131 17.51 11.80 -8.75
CA ALA A 131 18.95 11.55 -8.86
C ALA A 131 19.60 12.30 -10.03
N ALA A 132 18.84 12.65 -11.08
CA ALA A 132 19.34 13.43 -12.20
C ALA A 132 19.61 14.89 -11.79
N GLU A 133 20.80 15.39 -12.08
CA GLU A 133 21.23 16.74 -11.72
C GLU A 133 21.32 17.66 -12.94
N THR A 134 21.61 17.09 -14.11
CA THR A 134 21.86 17.88 -15.32
C THR A 134 20.65 17.94 -16.25
N ARG A 135 20.63 18.98 -17.10
CA ARG A 135 19.59 19.16 -18.12
C ARG A 135 19.55 18.04 -19.17
N ALA A 136 20.68 17.36 -19.39
CA ALA A 136 20.74 16.21 -20.29
C ALA A 136 20.07 14.96 -19.68
N GLU A 137 20.19 14.78 -18.36
CA GLU A 137 19.65 13.62 -17.65
C GLU A 137 18.15 13.75 -17.33
N ASP A 138 17.67 14.97 -17.12
CA ASP A 138 16.25 15.26 -16.86
C ASP A 138 15.78 16.54 -17.57
N PRO A 139 15.65 16.52 -18.91
CA PRO A 139 15.19 17.67 -19.68
C PRO A 139 13.82 18.23 -19.24
N PRO A 140 12.81 17.40 -18.90
CA PRO A 140 11.49 17.88 -18.45
C PRO A 140 11.55 18.85 -17.26
N TRP A 141 12.46 18.65 -16.31
CA TRP A 141 12.60 19.55 -15.16
C TRP A 141 13.01 20.98 -15.56
N PHE A 142 13.73 21.14 -16.69
CA PHE A 142 14.21 22.43 -17.18
C PHE A 142 13.27 23.06 -18.23
N GLU A 143 12.07 22.53 -18.42
CA GLU A 143 11.07 23.13 -19.30
C GLU A 143 10.67 24.53 -18.78
N GLY A 144 10.66 25.52 -19.68
CA GLY A 144 10.41 26.93 -19.34
C GLY A 144 11.60 27.68 -18.71
N LEU A 145 12.71 27.01 -18.39
CA LEU A 145 13.91 27.66 -17.88
C LEU A 145 14.85 28.11 -19.01
N GLU A 146 15.52 29.25 -18.80
CA GLU A 146 16.53 29.77 -19.73
C GLU A 146 17.63 28.74 -20.05
N SER A 147 18.18 28.80 -21.27
CA SER A 147 19.21 27.87 -21.76
C SER A 147 20.51 27.91 -20.95
N ARG A 148 20.80 29.00 -20.22
CA ARG A 148 21.99 29.12 -19.37
C ARG A 148 21.99 28.14 -18.18
N PHE A 149 20.83 27.65 -17.76
CA PHE A 149 20.73 26.71 -16.65
C PHE A 149 20.92 25.28 -17.15
N GLN A 150 22.03 24.67 -16.74
CA GLN A 150 22.45 23.33 -17.15
C GLN A 150 22.35 22.29 -16.01
N ASN A 151 22.23 22.75 -14.77
CA ASN A 151 22.13 21.91 -13.58
C ASN A 151 21.04 22.43 -12.63
N LYS A 152 20.41 21.51 -11.90
CA LYS A 152 19.28 21.82 -11.00
C LYS A 152 19.75 22.70 -9.85
N SER A 153 20.88 22.34 -9.24
CA SER A 153 21.48 23.05 -8.12
C SER A 153 21.83 24.50 -8.45
N GLY A 154 22.32 24.78 -9.67
CA GLY A 154 22.67 26.13 -10.09
C GLY A 154 21.44 27.01 -10.29
N TYR A 155 20.36 26.48 -10.88
CA TYR A 155 19.09 27.20 -10.97
C TYR A 155 18.50 27.48 -9.58
N LEU A 156 18.48 26.48 -8.69
CA LEU A 156 17.94 26.65 -7.34
C LEU A 156 18.75 27.68 -6.53
N ARG A 157 20.08 27.68 -6.68
CA ARG A 157 20.95 28.72 -6.09
C ARG A 157 20.60 30.11 -6.61
N TYR A 158 20.51 30.27 -7.94
CA TYR A 158 20.12 31.53 -8.56
C TYR A 158 18.74 32.02 -8.08
N SER A 159 17.76 31.11 -8.00
CA SER A 159 16.42 31.42 -7.50
C SER A 159 16.44 31.90 -6.05
N CYS A 160 17.27 31.29 -5.19
CA CYS A 160 17.44 31.71 -3.80
C CYS A 160 18.04 33.12 -3.72
N GLU A 161 19.14 33.37 -4.43
CA GLU A 161 19.80 34.68 -4.49
C GLU A 161 18.88 35.78 -5.02
N SER A 162 18.01 35.44 -5.98
CA SER A 162 17.05 36.38 -6.54
C SER A 162 16.01 36.82 -5.51
N ARG A 163 15.48 35.90 -4.69
CA ARG A 163 14.52 36.23 -3.62
C ARG A 163 15.15 37.14 -2.57
N ILE A 164 16.37 36.82 -2.11
CA ILE A 164 17.09 37.64 -1.12
C ILE A 164 17.34 39.06 -1.66
N ARG A 165 17.76 39.18 -2.93
CA ARG A 165 17.97 40.49 -3.56
C ARG A 165 16.67 41.29 -3.67
N SER A 166 15.52 40.65 -3.89
CA SER A 166 14.22 41.35 -3.89
C SER A 166 13.95 41.97 -2.52
N TYR A 167 14.10 41.19 -1.45
CA TYR A 167 13.88 41.69 -0.08
C TYR A 167 14.81 42.85 0.27
N LEU A 168 16.08 42.78 -0.11
CA LEU A 168 17.01 43.89 0.12
C LEU A 168 16.59 45.16 -0.63
N ARG A 169 16.05 45.01 -1.86
CA ARG A 169 15.54 46.15 -2.65
C ARG A 169 14.25 46.72 -2.08
N GLU A 170 13.37 45.91 -1.51
CA GLU A 170 12.10 46.36 -0.91
C GLU A 170 12.31 47.13 0.41
N VAL A 171 13.44 46.90 1.09
CA VAL A 171 13.79 47.52 2.39
C VAL A 171 14.75 48.72 2.24
N SER A 172 15.27 48.96 1.03
CA SER A 172 16.15 50.10 0.70
C SER A 172 15.35 51.28 0.16
#